data_AF-A0A1V6BFC2-F1
#
_entry.id   AF-A0A1V6BFC2-F1
#
_cell.length_a   1.000
_cell.length_b   1.000
_cell.length_c   1.000
_cell.angle_alpha   90.00
_cell.angle_beta   90.00
_cell.angle_gamma   90.00
#
_symmetry.space_group_name_H-M   'P 1'
#
loop_
_entity.id
_entity.type
_entity.pdbx_description
1 polymer ?
#
loop_
_entity_poly.entity_id
_entity_poly.type
_entity_poly.pdbx_seq_one_letter_code
_entity_poly.pdbx_strand_id
1 'polypeptide(L)'
;MTHSPSYRRILHRMGYYNYQQGLINNFLVQENGWIGHQKKCRNFILKAIEYNKPEKITVLGSGWLMELPLVEMAERTGEICLIDIIHPPEVISQASTLKKVRLIEDDVSGGLIEMVWKASGNRTFLNKLSSLESLTIPEYRSPEDPGLVISLNILTQIEVLPLNLLKKKSRADENEFLQFRRSIQENHLKFLKLYKSVIITDTSELISRPGGKKEKVPTLLVDLPDGIMREEWQWDADLKGRDYNLRHSAFEVSAVIF
;
A
#
# COMPACT_ATOMS: atom_id res chain seq x y z
N MET A 1 11.07 16.00 1.65
CA MET A 1 11.11 15.90 3.14
C MET A 1 11.30 14.45 3.63
N THR A 2 10.91 13.46 2.82
CA THR A 2 11.05 12.00 3.03
C THR A 2 12.47 11.47 3.22
N HIS A 3 13.50 12.16 2.70
CA HIS A 3 14.88 11.67 2.79
C HIS A 3 15.66 12.18 4.02
N SER A 4 15.08 13.07 4.83
CA SER A 4 15.82 13.66 5.95
C SER A 4 16.19 12.61 7.01
N PRO A 5 17.36 12.71 7.67
CA PRO A 5 17.70 11.83 8.80
C PRO A 5 16.65 11.84 9.92
N SER A 6 15.94 12.97 10.10
CA SER A 6 14.77 13.06 10.97
C SER A 6 13.64 12.12 10.51
N TYR A 7 13.29 12.13 9.23
CA TYR A 7 12.19 11.30 8.72
C TYR A 7 12.51 9.80 8.80
N ARG A 8 13.74 9.38 8.46
CA ARG A 8 14.16 7.98 8.64
C ARG A 8 14.06 7.51 10.09
N ARG A 9 14.38 8.38 11.06
CA ARG A 9 14.18 8.08 12.49
C ARG A 9 12.70 7.93 12.85
N ILE A 10 11.81 8.71 12.24
CA ILE A 10 10.35 8.55 12.41
C ILE A 10 9.92 7.16 11.94
N LEU A 11 10.29 6.78 10.70
CA LEU A 11 9.96 5.48 10.13
C LEU A 11 10.47 4.32 11.01
N HIS A 12 11.71 4.40 11.48
CA HIS A 12 12.27 3.42 12.40
C HIS A 12 11.46 3.32 13.69
N ARG A 13 11.13 4.45 14.33
CA ARG A 13 10.35 4.47 15.58
C ARG A 13 8.90 4.02 15.41
N MET A 14 8.34 4.20 14.21
CA MET A 14 7.00 3.71 13.86
C MET A 14 6.99 2.23 13.41
N GLY A 15 8.17 1.60 13.27
CA GLY A 15 8.29 0.17 12.98
C GLY A 15 8.25 -0.19 11.49
N TYR A 16 8.49 0.78 10.59
CA TYR A 16 8.45 0.56 9.13
C TYR A 16 9.34 -0.60 8.66
N TYR A 17 10.60 -0.64 9.10
CA TYR A 17 11.56 -1.65 8.64
C TYR A 17 11.17 -3.07 9.09
N ASN A 18 10.61 -3.22 10.29
CA ASN A 18 10.09 -4.50 10.77
C ASN A 18 8.87 -4.95 9.96
N TYR A 19 8.00 -4.00 9.61
CA TYR A 19 6.84 -4.27 8.75
C TYR A 19 7.28 -4.76 7.35
N GLN A 20 8.22 -4.05 6.72
CA GLN A 20 8.79 -4.45 5.43
C GLN A 20 9.46 -5.82 5.46
N GLN A 21 10.27 -6.10 6.49
CA GLN A 21 10.90 -7.41 6.66
C GLN A 21 9.86 -8.53 6.82
N GLY A 22 8.76 -8.26 7.52
CA GLY A 22 7.64 -9.19 7.66
C GLY A 22 7.02 -9.58 6.31
N LEU A 23 6.80 -8.60 5.41
CA LEU A 23 6.27 -8.85 4.08
C LEU A 23 7.19 -9.76 3.26
N ILE A 24 8.50 -9.50 3.28
CA ILE A 24 9.47 -10.32 2.53
C ILE A 24 9.62 -11.71 3.11
N ASN A 25 9.69 -11.84 4.43
CA ASN A 25 9.75 -13.15 5.07
C ASN A 25 8.52 -13.99 4.73
N ASN A 26 7.33 -13.38 4.77
CA ASN A 26 6.10 -14.07 4.38
C ASN A 26 6.14 -14.50 2.92
N PHE A 27 6.57 -13.63 2.01
CA PHE A 27 6.73 -13.98 0.60
C PHE A 27 7.65 -15.20 0.41
N LEU A 28 8.84 -15.18 1.01
CA LEU A 28 9.84 -16.26 0.89
C LEU A 28 9.35 -17.59 1.45
N VAL A 29 8.53 -17.56 2.51
CA VAL A 29 8.01 -18.79 3.14
C VAL A 29 6.82 -19.34 2.34
N GLN A 30 5.90 -18.49 1.88
CA GLN A 30 4.57 -18.89 1.44
C GLN A 30 4.47 -19.25 -0.06
N GLU A 31 5.47 -18.89 -0.87
CA GLU A 31 5.67 -19.24 -2.30
C GLU A 31 4.37 -19.37 -3.13
N ASN A 32 3.76 -20.56 -3.17
CA ASN A 32 2.63 -20.92 -4.04
C ASN A 32 1.41 -19.98 -3.95
N GLY A 33 1.07 -19.50 -2.75
CA GLY A 33 -0.05 -18.57 -2.57
C GLY A 33 0.21 -17.19 -3.18
N TRP A 34 1.47 -16.76 -3.16
CA TRP A 34 1.92 -15.47 -3.68
C TRP A 34 2.12 -15.48 -5.19
N ILE A 35 2.60 -16.59 -5.78
CA ILE A 35 2.79 -16.70 -7.25
C ILE A 35 1.47 -16.48 -8.00
N GLY A 36 0.36 -17.06 -7.50
CA GLY A 36 -0.96 -16.89 -8.11
C GLY A 36 -1.44 -15.43 -8.07
N HIS A 37 -1.23 -14.76 -6.94
CA HIS A 37 -1.55 -13.34 -6.77
C HIS A 37 -0.69 -12.47 -7.69
N GLN A 38 0.63 -12.65 -7.69
CA GLN A 38 1.59 -11.92 -8.54
C GLN A 38 1.23 -12.04 -10.02
N LYS A 39 0.91 -13.24 -10.50
CA LYS A 39 0.52 -13.45 -11.89
C LYS A 39 -0.74 -12.66 -12.26
N LYS A 40 -1.74 -12.61 -11.37
CA LYS A 40 -2.96 -11.83 -11.59
C LYS A 40 -2.67 -10.32 -11.63
N CYS A 41 -1.89 -9.82 -10.67
CA CYS A 41 -1.47 -8.41 -10.66
C CYS A 41 -0.74 -8.02 -11.94
N ARG A 42 0.29 -8.78 -12.32
CA ARG A 42 1.10 -8.52 -13.51
C ARG A 42 0.24 -8.53 -14.78
N ASN A 43 -0.63 -9.53 -14.94
CA ASN A 43 -1.51 -9.62 -16.10
C ASN A 43 -2.49 -8.44 -16.18
N PHE A 44 -3.06 -8.02 -15.05
CA PHE A 44 -3.99 -6.89 -15.02
C PHE A 44 -3.30 -5.57 -15.38
N ILE A 45 -2.08 -5.35 -14.87
CA ILE A 45 -1.25 -4.19 -15.21
C ILE A 45 -0.95 -4.17 -16.72
N LEU A 46 -0.57 -5.31 -17.31
CA LEU A 46 -0.31 -5.39 -18.76
C LEU A 46 -1.55 -5.10 -19.59
N LYS A 47 -2.74 -5.58 -19.20
CA LYS A 47 -4.01 -5.22 -19.84
C LYS A 47 -4.28 -3.72 -19.79
N ALA A 48 -4.00 -3.08 -18.65
CA ALA A 48 -4.18 -1.65 -18.50
C ALA A 48 -3.23 -0.84 -19.39
N ILE A 49 -1.99 -1.30 -19.57
CA ILE A 49 -1.01 -0.68 -20.46
C ILE A 49 -1.42 -0.86 -21.93
N GLU A 50 -1.90 -2.04 -22.31
CA GLU A 50 -2.40 -2.31 -23.67
C GLU A 50 -3.61 -1.45 -24.01
N TYR A 51 -4.52 -1.26 -23.05
CA TYR A 51 -5.71 -0.42 -23.21
C TYR A 51 -5.35 1.07 -23.30
N ASN A 52 -4.55 1.57 -22.36
CA ASN A 52 -4.29 3.01 -22.25
C ASN A 52 -3.17 3.52 -23.17
N LYS A 53 -2.23 2.65 -23.57
CA LYS A 53 -1.01 2.99 -24.32
C LYS A 53 -0.30 4.24 -23.78
N PRO A 54 0.05 4.25 -22.47
CA PRO A 54 0.61 5.45 -21.85
C PRO A 54 2.05 5.71 -22.29
N GLU A 55 2.40 6.98 -22.46
CA GLU A 55 3.81 7.39 -22.64
C GLU A 55 4.58 7.34 -21.31
N LYS A 56 3.89 7.60 -20.20
CA LYS A 56 4.43 7.61 -18.84
C LYS A 56 3.56 6.81 -17.89
N ILE A 57 4.19 6.00 -17.04
CA ILE A 57 3.53 5.26 -15.95
C ILE A 57 4.17 5.65 -14.63
N THR A 58 3.34 5.93 -13.62
CA THR A 58 3.77 6.14 -12.23
C THR A 58 3.17 5.07 -11.33
N VAL A 59 4.02 4.31 -10.64
CA VAL A 59 3.60 3.25 -9.71
C VAL A 59 3.72 3.77 -8.28
N LEU A 60 2.61 3.82 -7.55
CA LEU A 60 2.58 4.15 -6.13
C LEU A 60 2.63 2.87 -5.29
N GLY A 61 3.59 2.81 -4.36
CA GLY A 61 3.86 1.63 -3.56
C GLY A 61 4.57 0.54 -4.36
N SER A 62 5.60 0.91 -5.13
CA SER A 62 6.33 -0.06 -5.96
C SER A 62 7.04 -1.16 -5.16
N GLY A 63 7.36 -0.89 -3.89
CA GLY A 63 7.88 -1.87 -2.93
C GLY A 63 9.04 -2.69 -3.50
N TRP A 64 8.92 -4.02 -3.35
CA TRP A 64 9.90 -5.01 -3.81
C TRP A 64 9.71 -5.46 -5.27
N LEU A 65 8.83 -4.79 -6.04
CA LEU A 65 8.53 -5.10 -7.45
C LEU A 65 7.94 -6.50 -7.73
N MET A 66 7.54 -7.23 -6.69
CA MET A 66 7.06 -8.62 -6.79
C MET A 66 5.84 -8.77 -7.71
N GLU A 67 4.91 -7.82 -7.63
CA GLU A 67 3.65 -7.83 -8.39
C GLU A 67 3.74 -7.00 -9.69
N LEU A 68 4.89 -6.37 -9.92
CA LEU A 68 5.09 -5.41 -11.01
C LEU A 68 5.82 -6.07 -12.20
N PRO A 69 5.24 -6.07 -13.41
CA PRO A 69 5.90 -6.58 -14.60
C PRO A 69 6.89 -5.55 -15.18
N LEU A 70 7.89 -5.15 -14.39
CA LEU A 70 8.73 -3.98 -14.68
C LEU A 70 9.47 -4.07 -16.03
N VAL A 71 9.97 -5.25 -16.40
CA VAL A 71 10.69 -5.45 -17.66
C VAL A 71 9.72 -5.28 -18.83
N GLU A 72 8.58 -5.95 -18.78
CA GLU A 72 7.55 -5.88 -19.81
C GLU A 72 6.95 -4.46 -19.93
N MET A 73 6.86 -3.73 -18.81
CA MET A 73 6.47 -2.32 -18.80
C MET A 73 7.50 -1.44 -19.52
N ALA A 74 8.80 -1.65 -19.26
CA ALA A 74 9.88 -0.85 -19.84
C ALA A 74 10.00 -1.03 -21.37
N GLU A 75 9.57 -2.18 -21.88
CA GLU A 75 9.46 -2.44 -23.32
C GLU A 75 8.31 -1.68 -23.98
N ARG A 76 7.22 -1.40 -23.23
CA ARG A 76 5.95 -0.87 -23.76
C ARG A 76 5.70 0.60 -23.49
N THR A 77 6.51 1.23 -22.65
CA THR A 77 6.30 2.60 -22.13
C THR A 77 7.54 3.44 -22.38
N GLY A 78 7.38 4.77 -22.53
CA GLY A 78 8.48 5.72 -22.67
C GLY A 78 9.21 5.97 -21.35
N GLU A 79 8.45 6.25 -20.28
CA GLU A 79 8.96 6.57 -18.94
C GLU A 79 8.20 5.82 -17.85
N ILE A 80 8.93 5.30 -16.86
CA ILE A 80 8.37 4.63 -15.68
C ILE A 80 8.93 5.30 -14.43
N CYS A 81 8.05 5.79 -13.57
CA CYS A 81 8.37 6.32 -12.27
C CYS A 81 7.88 5.36 -11.18
N LEU A 82 8.80 4.88 -10.34
CA LEU A 82 8.49 4.02 -9.20
C LEU A 82 8.56 4.86 -7.93
N ILE A 83 7.44 4.96 -7.22
CA ILE A 83 7.29 5.75 -6.01
C ILE A 83 7.09 4.81 -4.82
N ASP A 84 7.96 4.95 -3.83
CA ASP A 84 7.85 4.29 -2.53
C ASP A 84 8.44 5.19 -1.45
N ILE A 85 8.09 4.97 -0.17
CA ILE A 85 8.71 5.70 0.93
C ILE A 85 10.21 5.35 1.03
N ILE A 86 10.55 4.07 0.81
CA ILE A 86 11.94 3.58 0.76
C ILE A 86 12.05 2.47 -0.27
N HIS A 87 12.98 2.61 -1.22
CA HIS A 87 13.31 1.52 -2.15
C HIS A 87 14.37 0.57 -1.56
N PRO A 88 14.15 -0.76 -1.59
CA PRO A 88 15.17 -1.73 -1.23
C PRO A 88 16.43 -1.64 -2.11
N PRO A 89 17.63 -1.96 -1.60
CA PRO A 89 18.86 -1.96 -2.39
C PRO A 89 18.79 -2.81 -3.66
N GLU A 90 18.11 -3.96 -3.59
CA GLU A 90 17.89 -4.87 -4.71
C GLU A 90 17.04 -4.21 -5.81
N VAL A 91 16.03 -3.44 -5.42
CA VAL A 91 15.18 -2.68 -6.34
C VAL A 91 15.94 -1.53 -6.98
N ILE A 92 16.80 -0.85 -6.22
CA ILE A 92 17.70 0.19 -6.74
C ILE A 92 18.65 -0.40 -7.80
N SER A 93 19.26 -1.54 -7.49
CA SER A 93 20.14 -2.25 -8.42
C SER A 93 19.40 -2.66 -9.69
N GLN A 94 18.23 -3.31 -9.56
CA GLN A 94 17.42 -3.74 -10.69
C GLN A 94 16.99 -2.54 -11.58
N ALA A 95 16.47 -1.48 -10.99
CA ALA A 95 16.02 -0.30 -11.71
C ALA A 95 17.17 0.41 -12.45
N SER A 96 18.39 0.42 -11.88
CA SER A 96 19.56 1.05 -12.50
C SER A 96 19.94 0.47 -13.86
N THR A 97 19.52 -0.78 -14.14
CA THR A 97 19.74 -1.44 -15.44
C THR A 97 18.76 -0.99 -16.53
N LEU A 98 17.67 -0.32 -16.16
CA LEU A 98 16.58 0.08 -17.05
C LEU A 98 16.56 1.60 -17.23
N LYS A 99 17.06 2.08 -18.38
CA LYS A 99 17.20 3.53 -18.68
C LYS A 99 15.91 4.35 -18.57
N LYS A 100 14.75 3.70 -18.73
CA LYS A 100 13.43 4.33 -18.69
C LYS A 100 12.80 4.37 -17.30
N VAL A 101 13.46 3.78 -16.29
CA VAL A 101 12.93 3.64 -14.94
C VAL A 101 13.61 4.65 -14.03
N ARG A 102 12.80 5.46 -13.32
CA ARG A 102 13.25 6.34 -12.26
C ARG A 102 12.68 5.89 -10.93
N LEU A 103 13.48 5.99 -9.88
CA LEU A 103 13.05 5.79 -8.50
C LEU A 103 12.87 7.14 -7.83
N ILE A 104 11.71 7.37 -7.22
CA ILE A 104 11.43 8.56 -6.41
C ILE A 104 11.03 8.08 -5.02
N GLU A 105 11.78 8.48 -3.98
CA GLU A 105 11.30 8.20 -2.63
C GLU A 105 10.36 9.31 -2.14
N ASP A 106 9.08 9.00 -2.03
CA ASP A 106 8.05 9.95 -1.64
C ASP A 106 6.99 9.29 -0.74
N ASP A 107 6.36 10.11 0.10
CA ASP A 107 5.35 9.67 1.03
C ASP A 107 3.97 9.80 0.39
N VAL A 108 3.50 8.71 -0.19
CA VAL A 108 2.19 8.62 -0.84
C VAL A 108 1.02 8.85 0.13
N SER A 109 1.28 8.90 1.44
CA SER A 109 0.30 9.35 2.44
C SER A 109 0.11 10.88 2.49
N GLY A 110 0.87 11.64 1.70
CA GLY A 110 0.81 13.11 1.68
C GLY A 110 1.47 13.78 2.90
N GLY A 111 2.33 13.07 3.63
CA GLY A 111 2.96 13.55 4.87
C GLY A 111 2.20 13.18 6.15
N LEU A 112 1.20 12.29 6.06
CA LEU A 112 0.43 11.79 7.20
C LEU A 112 1.34 11.18 8.26
N ILE A 113 2.37 10.44 7.85
CA ILE A 113 3.32 9.78 8.76
C ILE A 113 4.01 10.82 9.67
N GLU A 114 4.55 11.88 9.07
CA GLU A 114 5.21 12.95 9.84
C GLU A 114 4.22 13.72 10.72
N MET A 115 3.02 14.01 10.19
CA MET A 115 1.97 14.70 10.94
C MET A 115 1.54 13.91 12.18
N VAL A 116 1.27 12.62 12.05
CA VAL A 116 0.88 11.75 13.16
C VAL A 116 2.02 11.55 14.15
N TRP A 117 3.26 11.49 13.67
CA TRP A 117 4.43 11.48 14.54
C TRP A 117 4.55 12.77 15.37
N LYS A 118 4.36 13.95 14.77
CA LYS A 118 4.38 15.23 15.49
C LYS A 118 3.26 15.30 16.52
N ALA A 119 2.07 14.82 16.18
CA ALA A 119 0.91 14.85 17.08
C ALA A 119 1.05 13.90 18.28
N SER A 120 1.67 12.72 18.09
CA SER A 120 1.60 11.62 19.07
C SER A 120 2.91 10.91 19.42
N GLY A 121 3.98 11.08 18.64
CA GLY A 121 5.22 10.30 18.74
C GLY A 121 5.94 10.42 20.08
N ASN A 122 5.88 11.60 20.71
CA ASN A 122 6.48 11.87 22.02
C ASN A 122 5.50 11.68 23.19
N ARG A 123 4.23 11.32 22.94
CA ARG A 123 3.25 11.09 24.00
C ARG A 123 3.52 9.77 24.74
N THR A 124 3.25 9.76 26.03
CA THR A 124 3.31 8.60 26.92
C THR A 124 1.88 8.17 27.28
N PHE A 125 1.74 7.15 28.14
CA PHE A 125 0.43 6.72 28.61
C PHE A 125 -0.30 7.80 29.44
N LEU A 126 0.44 8.77 30.00
CA LEU A 126 -0.10 9.85 30.85
C LEU A 126 -0.73 11.00 30.03
N ASN A 127 -0.26 11.25 28.81
CA ASN A 127 -0.68 12.39 27.99
C ASN A 127 -1.10 11.97 26.57
N LYS A 128 -1.75 10.80 26.46
CA LYS A 128 -2.33 10.30 25.21
C LYS A 128 -3.22 11.35 24.53
N LEU A 129 -3.27 11.32 23.21
CA LEU A 129 -4.21 12.12 22.44
C LEU A 129 -5.65 11.72 22.82
N SER A 130 -6.52 12.69 23.09
CA SER A 130 -7.88 12.39 23.54
C SER A 130 -8.78 11.86 22.43
N SER A 131 -8.60 12.38 21.21
CA SER A 131 -9.43 12.10 20.03
C SER A 131 -8.62 12.26 18.74
N LEU A 132 -9.04 11.62 17.65
CA LEU A 132 -8.47 11.79 16.32
C LEU A 132 -9.13 12.88 15.48
N GLU A 133 -10.28 13.42 15.91
CA GLU A 133 -11.08 14.38 15.12
C GLU A 133 -10.30 15.64 14.71
N SER A 134 -9.32 16.06 15.52
CA SER A 134 -8.47 17.21 15.21
C SER A 134 -7.41 16.94 14.13
N LEU A 135 -7.22 15.70 13.69
CA LEU A 135 -6.20 15.33 12.71
C LEU A 135 -6.76 15.53 11.30
N THR A 136 -6.22 16.51 10.56
CA THR A 136 -6.57 16.72 9.16
C THR A 136 -5.73 15.83 8.26
N ILE A 137 -6.35 14.83 7.62
CA ILE A 137 -5.64 13.93 6.71
C ILE A 137 -5.14 14.72 5.49
N PRO A 138 -3.82 14.73 5.22
CA PRO A 138 -3.30 15.46 4.07
C PRO A 138 -3.67 14.76 2.77
N GLU A 139 -3.71 15.54 1.69
CA GLU A 139 -3.88 15.02 0.33
C GLU A 139 -2.50 14.77 -0.29
N TYR A 140 -2.35 13.63 -0.97
CA TYR A 140 -1.15 13.36 -1.76
C TYR A 140 -1.13 14.22 -3.02
N ARG A 141 0.05 14.66 -3.42
CA ARG A 141 0.29 15.37 -4.68
C ARG A 141 1.52 14.77 -5.34
N SER A 142 1.36 14.36 -6.59
CA SER A 142 2.48 13.90 -7.39
C SER A 142 3.48 15.05 -7.59
N PRO A 143 4.79 14.80 -7.51
CA PRO A 143 5.81 15.82 -7.75
C PRO A 143 5.84 16.33 -9.20
N GLU A 144 5.26 15.57 -10.13
CA GLU A 144 5.20 15.83 -11.58
C GLU A 144 3.94 15.20 -12.19
N ASP A 145 3.64 15.47 -13.47
CA ASP A 145 2.55 14.78 -14.19
C ASP A 145 2.81 13.26 -14.17
N PRO A 146 1.92 12.45 -13.57
CA PRO A 146 2.18 11.05 -13.37
C PRO A 146 1.84 10.16 -14.58
N GLY A 147 1.14 10.68 -15.61
CA GLY A 147 0.65 9.86 -16.71
C GLY A 147 -0.41 8.84 -16.25
N LEU A 148 -0.22 7.56 -16.59
CA LEU A 148 -1.03 6.47 -16.03
C LEU A 148 -0.55 6.16 -14.61
N VAL A 149 -1.43 6.26 -13.62
CA VAL A 149 -1.11 5.94 -12.22
C VAL A 149 -1.45 4.48 -11.94
N ILE A 150 -0.55 3.75 -11.30
CA ILE A 150 -0.80 2.40 -10.78
C ILE A 150 -0.66 2.42 -9.27
N SER A 151 -1.76 2.30 -8.54
CA SER A 151 -1.78 2.11 -7.09
C SER A 151 -1.72 0.61 -6.79
N LEU A 152 -0.53 0.11 -6.46
CA LEU A 152 -0.25 -1.32 -6.34
C LEU A 152 -0.27 -1.76 -4.88
N ASN A 153 -1.39 -2.34 -4.44
CA ASN A 153 -1.59 -2.88 -3.08
C ASN A 153 -1.25 -1.92 -1.93
N ILE A 154 -1.24 -0.60 -2.18
CA ILE A 154 -0.81 0.41 -1.21
C ILE A 154 -1.95 1.07 -0.45
N LEU A 155 -3.17 1.12 -1.01
CA LEU A 155 -4.31 1.89 -0.47
C LEU A 155 -4.58 1.58 1.03
N THR A 156 -4.76 0.31 1.35
CA THR A 156 -4.99 -0.18 2.72
C THR A 156 -3.71 -0.20 3.58
N GLN A 157 -2.53 -0.08 2.97
CA GLN A 157 -1.24 -0.07 3.67
C GLN A 157 -0.83 1.33 4.14
N ILE A 158 -1.31 2.41 3.49
CA ILE A 158 -1.01 3.81 3.86
C ILE A 158 -1.30 4.08 5.34
N GLU A 159 -2.39 3.50 5.85
CA GLU A 159 -2.86 3.70 7.22
C GLU A 159 -2.09 2.88 8.27
N VAL A 160 -1.31 1.86 7.89
CA VAL A 160 -0.76 0.86 8.83
C VAL A 160 0.14 1.50 9.89
N LEU A 161 1.14 2.30 9.49
CA LEU A 161 2.04 2.93 10.47
C LEU A 161 1.33 3.98 11.33
N PRO A 162 0.60 4.95 10.76
CA PRO A 162 -0.14 5.94 11.54
C PRO A 162 -1.11 5.29 12.54
N LEU A 163 -1.89 4.32 12.09
CA LEU A 163 -2.89 3.63 12.92
C LEU A 163 -2.23 2.86 14.07
N ASN A 164 -1.15 2.13 13.80
CA ASN A 164 -0.41 1.39 14.83
C ASN A 164 0.18 2.32 15.91
N LEU A 165 0.63 3.52 15.54
CA LEU A 165 1.09 4.50 16.52
C LEU A 165 -0.10 5.07 17.31
N LEU A 166 -1.17 5.49 16.64
CA LEU A 166 -2.33 6.11 17.28
C LEU A 166 -3.05 5.17 18.22
N LYS A 167 -3.19 3.87 17.90
CA LYS A 167 -3.75 2.86 18.83
C LYS A 167 -2.97 2.79 20.15
N LYS A 168 -1.67 3.03 20.13
CA LYS A 168 -0.82 3.05 21.34
C LYS A 168 -0.86 4.40 22.06
N LYS A 169 -1.04 5.50 21.31
CA LYS A 169 -0.79 6.87 21.77
C LYS A 169 -2.02 7.76 21.89
N SER A 170 -3.22 7.24 21.57
CA SER A 170 -4.50 7.92 21.73
C SER A 170 -5.43 7.14 22.66
N ARG A 171 -6.49 7.81 23.11
CA ARG A 171 -7.67 7.24 23.79
C ARG A 171 -8.88 7.14 22.86
N ALA A 172 -8.64 7.27 21.56
CA ALA A 172 -9.68 7.25 20.55
C ALA A 172 -10.43 5.93 20.56
N ASP A 173 -11.72 5.98 20.25
CA ASP A 173 -12.55 4.79 20.16
C ASP A 173 -12.46 4.13 18.76
N GLU A 174 -13.13 2.99 18.60
CA GLU A 174 -13.14 2.26 17.33
C GLU A 174 -13.81 3.04 16.18
N ASN A 175 -14.79 3.90 16.47
CA ASN A 175 -15.43 4.72 15.44
C ASN A 175 -14.47 5.79 14.92
N GLU A 176 -13.71 6.43 15.81
CA GLU A 176 -12.66 7.37 15.41
C GLU A 176 -11.58 6.71 14.57
N PHE A 177 -11.15 5.49 14.93
CA PHE A 177 -10.20 4.73 14.11
C PHE A 177 -10.79 4.38 12.73
N LEU A 178 -12.06 3.97 12.66
CA LEU A 178 -12.74 3.70 11.39
C LEU A 178 -12.83 4.94 10.51
N GLN A 179 -13.19 6.10 11.07
CA GLN A 179 -13.26 7.35 10.32
C GLN A 179 -11.88 7.82 9.85
N PHE A 180 -10.85 7.66 10.68
CA PHE A 180 -9.47 7.97 10.31
C PHE A 180 -9.01 7.12 9.11
N ARG A 181 -9.23 5.81 9.17
CA ARG A 181 -8.91 4.88 8.06
C ARG A 181 -9.69 5.22 6.79
N ARG A 182 -11.01 5.43 6.90
CA ARG A 182 -11.87 5.84 5.78
C ARG A 182 -11.35 7.11 5.11
N SER A 183 -11.04 8.15 5.88
CA SER A 183 -10.57 9.44 5.35
C SER A 183 -9.25 9.32 4.57
N ILE A 184 -8.34 8.44 5.01
CA ILE A 184 -7.10 8.15 4.29
C ILE A 184 -7.40 7.50 2.93
N GLN A 185 -8.28 6.50 2.93
CA GLN A 185 -8.64 5.79 1.71
C GLN A 185 -9.38 6.70 0.72
N GLU A 186 -10.29 7.55 1.20
CA GLU A 186 -10.99 8.55 0.39
C GLU A 186 -10.03 9.54 -0.26
N ASN A 187 -9.06 10.06 0.50
CA ASN A 187 -8.07 11.00 -0.03
C ASN A 187 -7.18 10.36 -1.11
N HIS A 188 -6.74 9.11 -0.92
CA HIS A 188 -5.95 8.41 -1.93
C HIS A 188 -6.78 8.16 -3.20
N LEU A 189 -8.02 7.69 -3.07
CA LEU A 189 -8.91 7.51 -4.23
C LEU A 189 -9.22 8.84 -4.92
N LYS A 190 -9.37 9.94 -4.18
CA LYS A 190 -9.55 11.29 -4.74
C LYS A 190 -8.37 11.68 -5.62
N PHE A 191 -7.14 11.39 -5.19
CA PHE A 191 -5.94 11.61 -6.01
C PHE A 191 -5.96 10.75 -7.27
N LEU A 192 -6.25 9.45 -7.16
CA LEU A 192 -6.28 8.55 -8.32
C LEU A 192 -7.32 8.99 -9.36
N LYS A 193 -8.49 9.47 -8.94
CA LYS A 193 -9.56 9.96 -9.82
C LYS A 193 -9.19 11.20 -10.65
N LEU A 194 -8.07 11.87 -10.35
CA LEU A 194 -7.57 13.00 -11.15
C LEU A 194 -6.88 12.54 -12.44
N TYR A 195 -6.52 11.26 -12.55
CA TYR A 195 -5.73 10.70 -13.65
C TYR A 195 -6.34 9.39 -14.13
N LYS A 196 -5.91 8.94 -15.31
CA LYS A 196 -6.11 7.54 -15.70
C LYS A 196 -5.38 6.67 -14.68
N SER A 197 -6.10 5.71 -14.11
CA SER A 197 -5.61 4.98 -12.96
C SER A 197 -5.90 3.48 -13.04
N VAL A 198 -4.98 2.72 -12.46
CA VAL A 198 -5.12 1.31 -12.15
C VAL A 198 -5.00 1.20 -10.63
N ILE A 199 -5.96 0.58 -9.98
CA ILE A 199 -5.84 0.20 -8.58
C ILE A 199 -5.86 -1.31 -8.48
N ILE A 200 -4.98 -1.85 -7.64
CA ILE A 200 -5.06 -3.22 -7.12
C ILE A 200 -5.02 -3.09 -5.61
N THR A 201 -6.03 -3.61 -4.92
CA THR A 201 -6.12 -3.50 -3.45
C THR A 201 -6.86 -4.69 -2.89
N ASP A 202 -6.48 -5.11 -1.68
CA ASP A 202 -7.34 -5.96 -0.88
C ASP A 202 -8.59 -5.18 -0.41
N THR A 203 -9.69 -5.93 -0.26
CA THR A 203 -11.03 -5.43 0.09
C THR A 203 -11.50 -6.01 1.42
N SER A 204 -11.09 -7.24 1.71
CA SER A 204 -11.31 -7.87 3.00
C SER A 204 -10.24 -8.91 3.32
N GLU A 205 -10.05 -9.16 4.61
CA GLU A 205 -9.29 -10.27 5.15
C GLU A 205 -10.24 -11.38 5.62
N LEU A 206 -10.02 -12.59 5.12
CA LEU A 206 -10.67 -13.83 5.51
C LEU A 206 -9.77 -14.55 6.52
N ILE A 207 -10.17 -14.49 7.80
CA ILE A 207 -9.43 -15.06 8.92
C ILE A 207 -10.04 -16.41 9.28
N SER A 208 -9.23 -17.46 9.22
CA SER A 208 -9.59 -18.80 9.70
C SER A 208 -8.79 -19.15 10.96
N ARG A 209 -9.48 -19.63 11.99
CA ARG A 209 -8.89 -20.05 13.28
C ARG A 209 -9.11 -21.54 13.54
N PRO A 210 -8.31 -22.17 14.44
CA PRO A 210 -8.56 -23.53 14.90
C PRO A 210 -9.98 -23.66 15.44
N GLY A 211 -10.68 -24.74 15.07
CA GLY A 211 -12.10 -24.93 15.41
C GLY A 211 -13.09 -24.45 14.34
N GLY A 212 -12.61 -24.01 13.17
CA GLY A 212 -13.44 -23.75 12.00
C GLY A 212 -14.14 -22.38 11.99
N LYS A 213 -13.91 -21.52 12.98
CA LYS A 213 -14.43 -20.15 12.98
C LYS A 213 -13.77 -19.36 11.85
N LYS A 214 -14.60 -18.85 10.94
CA LYS A 214 -14.22 -17.94 9.86
C LYS A 214 -14.75 -16.55 10.17
N GLU A 215 -13.93 -15.55 9.97
CA GLU A 215 -14.26 -14.14 10.15
C GLU A 215 -13.84 -13.38 8.90
N LYS A 216 -14.72 -12.49 8.40
CA LYS A 216 -14.43 -11.61 7.27
C LYS A 216 -14.33 -10.18 7.81
N VAL A 217 -13.15 -9.57 7.69
CA VAL A 217 -12.88 -8.23 8.19
C VAL A 217 -12.66 -7.31 6.99
N PRO A 218 -13.49 -6.27 6.79
CA PRO A 218 -13.26 -5.29 5.72
C PRO A 218 -11.93 -4.55 5.92
N THR A 219 -11.08 -4.57 4.90
CA THR A 219 -9.85 -3.78 4.86
C THR A 219 -10.09 -2.48 4.10
N LEU A 220 -10.85 -2.56 3.01
CA LEU A 220 -11.39 -1.41 2.28
C LEU A 220 -12.68 -0.93 2.96
N LEU A 221 -12.74 0.38 3.22
CA LEU A 221 -13.87 1.04 3.90
C LEU A 221 -14.65 1.96 2.96
N VAL A 222 -14.17 2.16 1.74
CA VAL A 222 -14.68 3.09 0.74
C VAL A 222 -15.05 2.34 -0.53
N ASP A 223 -15.95 2.88 -1.33
CA ASP A 223 -16.28 2.28 -2.62
C ASP A 223 -15.17 2.54 -3.64
N LEU A 224 -14.74 1.47 -4.31
CA LEU A 224 -13.90 1.61 -5.50
C LEU A 224 -14.70 2.29 -6.61
N PRO A 225 -14.06 3.12 -7.44
CA PRO A 225 -14.72 3.69 -8.61
C PRO A 225 -15.21 2.59 -9.55
N ASP A 226 -16.29 2.90 -10.27
CA ASP A 226 -16.63 2.12 -11.46
C ASP A 226 -15.49 2.21 -12.47
N GLY A 227 -15.20 1.09 -13.12
CA GLY A 227 -14.08 0.98 -14.02
C GLY A 227 -14.44 0.43 -15.37
N ILE A 228 -13.58 0.70 -16.33
CA ILE A 228 -13.59 0.13 -17.69
C ILE A 228 -13.43 -1.40 -17.61
N MET A 229 -12.61 -1.86 -16.67
CA MET A 229 -12.36 -3.27 -16.42
C MET A 229 -12.21 -3.50 -14.92
N ARG A 230 -12.78 -4.60 -14.44
CA ARG A 230 -12.68 -5.06 -13.05
C ARG A 230 -12.38 -6.55 -13.02
N GLU A 231 -11.41 -6.93 -12.20
CA GLU A 231 -11.12 -8.32 -11.88
C GLU A 231 -11.04 -8.50 -10.37
N GLU A 232 -11.46 -9.67 -9.89
CA GLU A 232 -11.48 -9.99 -8.47
C GLU A 232 -10.93 -11.39 -8.25
N TRP A 233 -10.18 -11.56 -7.16
CA TRP A 233 -9.68 -12.86 -6.77
C TRP A 233 -9.41 -12.97 -5.28
N GLN A 234 -9.40 -14.20 -4.79
CA GLN A 234 -8.86 -14.50 -3.47
C GLN A 234 -7.35 -14.74 -3.57
N TRP A 235 -6.59 -14.12 -2.68
CA TRP A 235 -5.17 -14.35 -2.45
C TRP A 235 -4.99 -15.07 -1.11
N ASP A 236 -4.48 -16.29 -1.17
CA ASP A 236 -4.08 -17.01 0.04
C ASP A 236 -2.67 -16.58 0.46
N ALA A 237 -2.57 -15.73 1.49
CA ALA A 237 -1.30 -15.17 1.94
C ALA A 237 -0.52 -16.15 2.84
N ASP A 238 -1.20 -17.12 3.44
CA ASP A 238 -0.68 -18.04 4.48
C ASP A 238 -0.81 -19.53 4.05
N LEU A 239 -0.64 -19.82 2.76
CA LEU A 239 -0.93 -21.12 2.14
C LEU A 239 -0.14 -22.31 2.71
N LYS A 240 1.09 -22.11 3.21
CA LYS A 240 1.90 -23.19 3.82
C LYS A 240 1.62 -23.40 5.31
N GLY A 241 0.87 -22.50 5.97
CA GLY A 241 0.72 -22.46 7.43
C GLY A 241 2.07 -22.23 8.15
N ARG A 242 2.17 -21.63 9.34
CA ARG A 242 1.22 -21.09 10.30
C ARG A 242 1.93 -19.89 10.93
N ASP A 243 1.22 -18.77 11.14
CA ASP A 243 1.60 -17.87 12.24
C ASP A 243 1.67 -18.71 13.54
N TYR A 244 2.52 -18.34 14.49
CA TYR A 244 2.64 -18.94 15.83
C TYR A 244 1.26 -19.13 16.51
N ASN A 245 0.24 -18.38 16.09
CA ASN A 245 -1.13 -18.41 16.59
C ASN A 245 -2.11 -19.37 15.87
N LEU A 246 -1.65 -20.21 14.93
CA LEU A 246 -2.52 -21.10 14.12
C LEU A 246 -3.61 -20.35 13.31
N ARG A 247 -3.41 -19.06 13.05
CA ARG A 247 -4.26 -18.24 12.18
C ARG A 247 -3.85 -18.47 10.72
N HIS A 248 -4.85 -18.53 9.85
CA HIS A 248 -4.66 -18.52 8.40
C HIS A 248 -5.43 -17.33 7.81
N SER A 249 -4.75 -16.54 6.98
CA SER A 249 -5.27 -15.31 6.40
C SER A 249 -5.25 -15.40 4.89
N ALA A 250 -6.41 -15.16 4.28
CA ALA A 250 -6.55 -14.93 2.85
C ALA A 250 -7.17 -13.55 2.63
N PHE A 251 -6.91 -12.92 1.49
CA PHE A 251 -7.42 -11.60 1.16
C PHE A 251 -8.31 -11.69 -0.07
N GLU A 252 -9.46 -11.02 -0.05
CA GLU A 252 -10.20 -10.74 -1.28
C GLU A 252 -9.59 -9.49 -1.92
N VAL A 253 -9.15 -9.59 -3.17
CA VAL A 253 -8.47 -8.55 -3.92
C VAL A 253 -9.34 -8.11 -5.07
N SER A 254 -9.39 -6.80 -5.31
CA SER A 254 -10.03 -6.19 -6.47
C SER A 254 -9.03 -5.36 -7.25
N ALA A 255 -9.11 -5.46 -8.58
CA ALA A 255 -8.34 -4.67 -9.50
C ALA A 255 -9.26 -3.92 -10.45
N VAL A 256 -9.04 -2.62 -10.63
CA VAL A 256 -9.91 -1.75 -11.44
C VAL A 256 -9.05 -0.81 -12.31
N ILE A 257 -9.44 -0.67 -13.58
CA ILE A 257 -8.96 0.39 -14.49
C ILE A 257 -10.05 1.45 -14.60
N PHE A 258 -9.73 2.72 -14.31
CA PHE A 258 -10.69 3.83 -14.33
C PHE A 258 -10.04 5.16 -14.68
#